data_AF-B0N560-F1
#
_entry.id   AF-B0N560-F1
#
_cell.length_a   1.000
_cell.length_b   1.000
_cell.length_c   1.000
_cell.angle_alpha   90.00
_cell.angle_beta   90.00
_cell.angle_gamma   90.00
#
_symmetry.space_group_name_H-M   'P 1'
#
loop_
_entity.id
_entity.type
_entity.pdbx_description
1 polymer ?
#
loop_
_entity_poly.entity_id
_entity_poly.type
_entity_poly.pdbx_seq_one_letter_code
_entity_poly.pdbx_strand_id
1 'polypeptide(L)'
;MYMYDFFNSLDLLQQVPNINDLPRGNYLYFGICKKDELIQRGYKVSCDKLYLTYARYDDLSNLSYYPIDKFYNYMNQLTSNLIDLNELDNNELKASLFEAIWLINEIAYLEEIPFFNAKLNIEVSTLCDMIDHNGDEFDHSIDYFDNIGLLKKIHIAQIRYFISQYLRAKLKINKTYSNIDLAKFDSFVLDSMNRFIEVAPIKYKVEIYTNLDNPEFDSIFEQIVVLNERQSNKT
;
A
#
# COMPACT_ATOMS: atom_id res chain seq x y z
N MET A 1 13.64 -8.88 18.85
CA MET A 1 12.80 -7.68 18.87
C MET A 1 12.35 -7.44 17.45
N TYR A 2 11.48 -8.33 16.96
CA TYR A 2 11.14 -8.36 15.54
C TYR A 2 10.32 -7.14 15.13
N MET A 3 9.56 -6.52 16.05
CA MET A 3 8.78 -5.31 15.75
C MET A 3 9.69 -4.11 15.50
N TYR A 4 10.79 -4.01 16.25
CA TYR A 4 11.82 -3.00 15.98
C TYR A 4 12.52 -3.24 14.65
N ASP A 5 12.90 -4.49 14.37
CA ASP A 5 13.52 -4.86 13.10
C ASP A 5 12.56 -4.58 11.92
N PHE A 6 11.27 -4.87 12.11
CA PHE A 6 10.22 -4.57 11.15
C PHE A 6 10.14 -3.08 10.82
N PHE A 7 9.94 -2.20 11.80
CA PHE A 7 9.82 -0.77 11.52
C PHE A 7 11.07 -0.17 10.89
N ASN A 8 12.27 -0.66 11.28
CA ASN A 8 13.52 -0.23 10.66
C ASN A 8 13.73 -0.79 9.23
N SER A 9 12.97 -1.82 8.85
CA SER A 9 13.03 -2.41 7.50
C SER A 9 12.13 -1.73 6.47
N LEU A 10 11.38 -0.67 6.85
CA LEU A 10 10.41 0.03 5.99
C LEU A 10 11.04 1.20 5.22
N ASP A 11 12.29 1.05 4.78
CA ASP A 11 13.07 2.10 4.13
C ASP A 11 12.43 2.60 2.82
N LEU A 12 11.78 1.72 2.06
CA LEU A 12 11.06 2.11 0.85
C LEU A 12 9.75 2.87 1.17
N LEU A 13 9.14 2.69 2.34
CA LEU A 13 8.02 3.53 2.75
C LEU A 13 8.47 4.92 3.23
N GLN A 14 9.78 5.12 3.47
CA GLN A 14 10.35 6.45 3.73
C GLN A 14 10.65 7.22 2.43
N GLN A 15 10.99 6.52 1.36
CA GLN A 15 11.48 7.09 0.10
C GLN A 15 10.34 7.34 -0.92
N VAL A 16 9.13 7.64 -0.45
CA VAL A 16 7.96 7.84 -1.32
C VAL A 16 8.22 9.01 -2.27
N PRO A 17 8.11 8.83 -3.60
CA PRO A 17 8.18 9.95 -4.54
C PRO A 17 7.10 10.98 -4.20
N ASN A 18 7.41 12.27 -4.31
CA ASN A 18 6.45 13.32 -3.96
C ASN A 18 5.18 13.22 -4.82
N ILE A 19 4.11 12.71 -4.20
CA ILE A 19 2.83 12.43 -4.84
C ILE A 19 2.10 13.74 -5.20
N ASN A 20 2.46 14.84 -4.55
CA ASN A 20 1.92 16.16 -4.86
C ASN A 20 2.49 16.74 -6.16
N ASP A 21 3.52 16.11 -6.75
CA ASP A 21 4.02 16.51 -8.06
C ASP A 21 3.07 16.10 -9.20
N LEU A 22 2.16 15.15 -8.97
CA LEU A 22 1.16 14.80 -9.97
C LEU A 22 0.14 15.92 -10.11
N PRO A 23 -0.36 16.20 -11.33
CA PRO A 23 -1.44 17.15 -11.54
C PRO A 23 -2.67 16.68 -10.76
N ARG A 24 -3.21 17.53 -9.88
CA ARG A 24 -4.39 17.27 -9.06
C ARG A 24 -5.41 18.40 -9.18
N GLY A 25 -6.68 18.09 -8.93
CA GLY A 25 -7.78 19.04 -9.00
C GLY A 25 -8.67 18.79 -10.21
N ASN A 26 -9.09 19.87 -10.88
CA ASN A 26 -10.11 19.82 -11.92
C ASN A 26 -9.56 19.35 -13.29
N TYR A 27 -9.10 18.10 -13.34
CA TYR A 27 -8.56 17.45 -14.53
C TYR A 27 -9.31 16.15 -14.87
N LEU A 28 -9.42 15.86 -16.16
CA LEU A 28 -9.79 14.57 -16.70
C LEU A 28 -8.51 13.80 -17.07
N TYR A 29 -8.32 12.60 -16.53
CA TYR A 29 -7.17 11.75 -16.84
C TYR A 29 -7.50 10.79 -17.98
N PHE A 30 -6.61 10.70 -18.97
CA PHE A 30 -6.74 9.78 -20.11
C PHE A 30 -5.89 8.51 -19.94
N GLY A 31 -5.23 8.37 -18.78
CA GLY A 31 -4.41 7.21 -18.44
C GLY A 31 -2.94 7.40 -18.77
N ILE A 32 -2.26 6.29 -19.04
CA ILE A 32 -0.81 6.24 -19.16
C ILE A 32 -0.44 6.01 -20.62
N CYS A 33 0.36 6.93 -21.18
CA CYS A 33 0.87 6.84 -22.54
C CYS A 33 2.38 6.58 -22.55
N LYS A 34 2.81 5.82 -23.56
CA LYS A 34 4.24 5.66 -23.84
C LYS A 34 4.79 6.89 -24.56
N LYS A 35 6.08 7.15 -24.38
CA LYS A 35 6.81 8.22 -25.07
C LYS A 35 6.55 8.23 -26.59
N ASP A 36 6.67 7.09 -27.24
CA ASP A 36 6.55 6.98 -28.70
C ASP A 36 5.14 7.34 -29.19
N GLU A 37 4.12 7.03 -28.40
CA GLU A 37 2.72 7.37 -28.68
C GLU A 37 2.46 8.89 -28.63
N LEU A 38 3.14 9.60 -27.71
CA LEU A 38 3.08 11.06 -27.62
C LEU A 38 3.87 11.72 -28.76
N ILE A 39 5.04 11.18 -29.12
CA ILE A 39 5.83 11.67 -30.26
C ILE A 39 5.04 11.52 -31.57
N GLN A 40 4.38 10.38 -31.78
CA GLN A 40 3.54 10.14 -32.95
C GLN A 40 2.38 11.14 -33.07
N ARG A 41 1.91 11.69 -31.95
CA ARG A 41 0.88 12.73 -31.89
C ARG A 41 1.44 14.16 -31.98
N GLY A 42 2.76 14.32 -32.18
CA GLY A 42 3.42 15.61 -32.37
C GLY A 42 3.89 16.30 -31.09
N TYR A 43 3.85 15.64 -29.93
CA TYR A 43 4.29 16.22 -28.65
C TYR A 43 5.81 16.12 -28.46
N LYS A 44 6.41 17.16 -27.87
CA LYS A 44 7.83 17.18 -27.50
C LYS A 44 8.02 16.70 -26.07
N VAL A 45 8.43 15.46 -25.90
CA VAL A 45 8.56 14.78 -24.61
C VAL A 45 10.02 14.62 -24.15
N SER A 46 10.24 14.46 -22.84
CA SER A 46 11.56 14.30 -22.21
C SER A 46 12.18 12.90 -22.44
N CYS A 47 13.22 12.55 -21.67
CA CYS A 47 13.87 11.24 -21.73
C CYS A 47 13.01 10.09 -21.14
N ASP A 48 11.98 10.40 -20.36
CA ASP A 48 11.11 9.42 -19.70
C ASP A 48 10.31 8.56 -20.69
N LYS A 49 9.98 7.34 -20.27
CA LYS A 49 9.30 6.31 -21.07
C LYS A 49 7.78 6.38 -20.93
N LEU A 50 7.28 6.70 -19.74
CA LEU A 50 5.85 6.70 -19.40
C LEU A 50 5.41 8.08 -18.93
N TYR A 51 4.20 8.44 -19.36
CA TYR A 51 3.57 9.72 -19.03
C TYR A 51 2.12 9.51 -18.60
N LEU A 52 1.70 10.21 -17.55
CA LEU A 52 0.29 10.39 -17.22
C LEU A 52 -0.26 11.49 -18.12
N THR A 53 -1.31 11.21 -18.87
CA THR A 53 -1.95 12.18 -19.77
C THR A 53 -3.27 12.66 -19.20
N TYR A 54 -3.53 13.95 -19.34
CA TYR A 54 -4.67 14.61 -18.70
C TYR A 54 -5.04 15.90 -19.45
N ALA A 55 -6.26 16.39 -19.27
CA ALA A 55 -6.68 17.72 -19.71
C ALA A 55 -7.48 18.40 -18.61
N ARG A 56 -7.51 19.73 -18.61
CA ARG A 56 -8.38 20.45 -17.68
C ARG A 56 -9.82 20.34 -18.14
N TYR A 57 -10.78 20.28 -17.21
CA TYR A 57 -12.19 20.23 -17.58
C TYR A 57 -12.66 21.46 -18.37
N ASP A 58 -12.05 22.63 -18.13
CA ASP A 58 -12.35 23.87 -18.86
C ASP A 58 -11.62 23.98 -20.21
N ASP A 59 -10.73 23.03 -20.54
CA ASP A 59 -9.95 23.00 -21.78
C ASP A 59 -9.60 21.57 -22.21
N LEU A 60 -10.63 20.77 -22.51
CA LEU A 60 -10.48 19.38 -22.93
C LEU A 60 -9.81 19.22 -24.31
N SER A 61 -9.67 20.31 -25.08
CA SER A 61 -8.95 20.31 -26.36
C SER A 61 -7.43 20.19 -26.20
N ASN A 62 -6.88 20.59 -25.06
CA ASN A 62 -5.44 20.66 -24.83
C ASN A 62 -4.97 19.54 -23.91
N LEU A 63 -4.36 18.51 -24.51
CA LEU A 63 -3.75 17.41 -23.76
C LEU A 63 -2.44 17.86 -23.12
N SER A 64 -2.37 17.66 -21.81
CA SER A 64 -1.16 17.78 -21.00
C SER A 64 -0.62 16.41 -20.64
N TYR A 65 0.67 16.36 -20.28
CA TYR A 65 1.34 15.13 -19.88
C TYR A 65 2.36 15.39 -18.78
N TYR A 66 2.55 14.41 -17.89
CA TYR A 66 3.51 14.46 -16.79
C TYR A 66 4.34 13.17 -16.77
N PRO A 67 5.68 13.22 -16.70
CA PRO A 67 6.53 12.03 -16.67
C PRO A 67 6.37 11.24 -15.37
N ILE A 68 6.16 9.92 -15.47
CA ILE A 68 5.83 9.07 -14.31
C ILE A 68 6.80 7.90 -14.06
N ASP A 69 7.92 7.83 -14.77
CA ASP A 69 8.93 6.76 -14.61
C ASP A 69 9.38 6.60 -13.15
N LYS A 70 9.54 7.70 -12.41
CA LYS A 70 9.94 7.68 -10.99
C LYS A 70 8.96 6.88 -10.12
N PHE A 71 7.66 6.97 -10.39
CA PHE A 71 6.63 6.25 -9.64
C PHE A 71 6.63 4.76 -9.97
N TYR A 72 6.84 4.42 -11.25
CA TYR A 72 6.98 3.03 -11.68
C TYR A 72 8.25 2.37 -11.13
N ASN A 73 9.38 3.08 -11.12
CA ASN A 73 10.61 2.59 -10.50
C ASN A 73 10.41 2.32 -9.01
N TYR A 74 9.72 3.22 -8.30
CA TYR A 74 9.35 3.03 -6.90
C TYR A 74 8.46 1.79 -6.69
N MET A 75 7.39 1.62 -7.47
CA MET A 75 6.54 0.42 -7.40
C MET A 75 7.32 -0.87 -7.69
N ASN A 76 8.25 -0.84 -8.65
CA ASN A 76 9.08 -1.98 -8.98
C ASN A 76 10.02 -2.35 -7.81
N GLN A 77 10.60 -1.37 -7.11
CA GLN A 77 11.40 -1.60 -5.91
C GLN A 77 10.59 -2.21 -4.78
N LEU A 78 9.36 -1.72 -4.53
CA LEU A 78 8.46 -2.33 -3.55
C LEU A 78 8.16 -3.79 -3.91
N THR A 79 7.80 -4.02 -5.18
CA THR A 79 7.42 -5.35 -5.69
C THR A 79 8.58 -6.34 -5.66
N SER A 80 9.81 -5.90 -5.93
CA SER A 80 11.00 -6.78 -5.88
C SER A 80 11.38 -7.22 -4.47
N ASN A 81 10.84 -6.58 -3.43
CA ASN A 81 11.12 -6.90 -2.02
C ASN A 81 10.03 -7.75 -1.36
N LEU A 82 8.97 -8.09 -2.09
CA LEU A 82 7.90 -8.94 -1.57
C LEU A 82 8.43 -10.35 -1.21
N ILE A 83 7.67 -11.07 -0.38
CA ILE A 83 7.90 -12.50 -0.10
C ILE A 83 6.92 -13.39 -0.85
N ASP A 84 7.33 -14.63 -1.11
CA ASP A 84 6.41 -15.66 -1.59
C ASP A 84 5.69 -16.32 -0.41
N LEU A 85 4.37 -16.09 -0.31
CA LEU A 85 3.54 -16.64 0.76
C LEU A 85 3.29 -18.15 0.61
N ASN A 86 3.57 -18.72 -0.57
CA ASN A 86 3.28 -20.13 -0.86
C ASN A 86 4.17 -21.12 -0.14
N GLU A 87 5.37 -20.70 0.27
CA GLU A 87 6.36 -21.56 0.91
C GLU A 87 6.20 -21.61 2.45
N LEU A 88 5.22 -20.91 3.03
CA LEU A 88 5.11 -20.69 4.47
C LEU A 88 4.11 -21.63 5.15
N ASP A 89 4.35 -21.93 6.44
CA ASP A 89 3.43 -22.72 7.27
C ASP A 89 2.07 -22.03 7.39
N ASN A 90 0.99 -22.79 7.20
CA ASN A 90 -0.36 -22.25 7.03
C ASN A 90 -0.91 -21.59 8.31
N ASN A 91 -0.58 -22.12 9.50
CA ASN A 91 -1.13 -21.57 10.75
C ASN A 91 -0.37 -20.31 11.20
N GLU A 92 0.96 -20.37 11.17
CA GLU A 92 1.80 -19.23 11.56
C GLU A 92 1.66 -18.08 10.55
N LEU A 93 1.55 -18.38 9.24
CA LEU A 93 1.27 -17.39 8.21
C LEU A 93 -0.06 -16.69 8.45
N LYS A 94 -1.15 -17.43 8.68
CA LYS A 94 -2.49 -16.85 8.91
C LYS A 94 -2.53 -15.92 10.11
N ALA A 95 -1.90 -16.31 11.21
CA ALA A 95 -1.80 -15.46 12.39
C ALA A 95 -0.97 -14.19 12.10
N SER A 96 0.14 -14.33 11.40
CA SER A 96 1.04 -13.22 11.07
C SER A 96 0.43 -12.24 10.06
N LEU A 97 -0.34 -12.73 9.09
CA LEU A 97 -1.12 -11.89 8.19
C LEU A 97 -2.19 -11.12 8.95
N PHE A 98 -2.95 -11.79 9.83
CA PHE A 98 -3.96 -11.12 10.65
C PHE A 98 -3.38 -9.98 11.48
N GLU A 99 -2.23 -10.21 12.13
CA GLU A 99 -1.49 -9.18 12.87
C GLU A 99 -1.04 -8.03 11.97
N ALA A 100 -0.50 -8.31 10.78
CA ALA A 100 -0.07 -7.27 9.84
C ALA A 100 -1.25 -6.39 9.40
N ILE A 101 -2.40 -6.99 9.09
CA ILE A 101 -3.63 -6.26 8.73
C ILE A 101 -4.11 -5.41 9.91
N TRP A 102 -4.08 -5.96 11.12
CA TRP A 102 -4.49 -5.20 12.29
C TRP A 102 -3.55 -4.02 12.56
N LEU A 103 -2.26 -4.20 12.38
CA LEU A 103 -1.29 -3.12 12.51
C LEU A 103 -1.51 -2.02 11.46
N ILE A 104 -1.84 -2.38 10.21
CA ILE A 104 -2.24 -1.42 9.17
C ILE A 104 -3.46 -0.63 9.62
N ASN A 105 -4.49 -1.31 10.14
CA ASN A 105 -5.70 -0.68 10.64
C ASN A 105 -5.38 0.39 11.70
N GLU A 106 -4.56 0.07 12.70
CA GLU A 106 -4.24 1.05 13.75
C GLU A 106 -3.40 2.22 13.26
N ILE A 107 -2.41 1.93 12.39
CA ILE A 107 -1.60 2.99 11.79
C ILE A 107 -2.44 3.92 10.92
N ALA A 108 -3.50 3.40 10.28
CA ALA A 108 -4.39 4.20 9.44
C ALA A 108 -5.14 5.31 10.20
N TYR A 109 -5.32 5.17 11.51
CA TYR A 109 -5.95 6.19 12.36
C TYR A 109 -4.97 7.22 12.92
N LEU A 110 -3.66 7.04 12.74
CA LEU A 110 -2.67 8.04 13.18
C LEU A 110 -2.73 9.26 12.26
N GLU A 111 -2.80 10.45 12.85
CA GLU A 111 -2.71 11.72 12.13
C GLU A 111 -1.32 11.89 11.51
N GLU A 112 -0.28 11.59 12.31
CA GLU A 112 1.11 11.57 11.88
C GLU A 112 1.70 10.18 12.11
N ILE A 113 2.13 9.52 11.03
CA ILE A 113 2.80 8.21 11.12
C ILE A 113 4.30 8.47 11.41
N PRO A 114 4.83 8.10 12.60
CA PRO A 114 6.21 8.41 12.96
C PRO A 114 7.23 7.45 12.33
N PHE A 115 6.76 6.34 11.75
CA PHE A 115 7.59 5.23 11.29
C PHE A 115 8.03 5.37 9.83
N PHE A 116 7.22 6.01 9.00
CA PHE A 116 7.45 6.18 7.56
C PHE A 116 6.60 7.27 6.93
N ASN A 117 6.99 7.72 5.73
CA ASN A 117 6.32 8.80 5.00
C ASN A 117 5.12 8.35 4.15
N ALA A 118 5.02 7.06 3.83
CA ALA A 118 3.88 6.51 3.11
C ALA A 118 2.58 6.70 3.90
N LYS A 119 1.55 7.22 3.24
CA LYS A 119 0.22 7.38 3.84
C LYS A 119 -0.60 6.12 3.60
N LEU A 120 -0.68 5.27 4.62
CA LEU A 120 -1.47 4.02 4.62
C LEU A 120 -2.85 4.19 5.27
N ASN A 121 -3.34 5.43 5.36
CA ASN A 121 -4.56 5.82 6.05
C ASN A 121 -5.83 5.56 5.23
N ILE A 122 -6.04 4.30 4.85
CA ILE A 122 -7.25 3.81 4.22
C ILE A 122 -7.80 2.68 5.09
N GLU A 123 -9.10 2.71 5.35
CA GLU A 123 -9.77 1.67 6.13
C GLU A 123 -9.61 0.28 5.48
N VAL A 124 -9.47 -0.75 6.30
CA VAL A 124 -9.25 -2.14 5.82
C VAL A 124 -10.39 -2.62 4.91
N SER A 125 -11.63 -2.17 5.13
CA SER A 125 -12.77 -2.44 4.24
C SER A 125 -12.52 -1.94 2.82
N THR A 126 -12.12 -0.67 2.69
CA THR A 126 -11.80 -0.05 1.39
C THR A 126 -10.55 -0.67 0.77
N LEU A 127 -9.54 -1.02 1.57
CA LEU A 127 -8.37 -1.76 1.09
C LEU A 127 -8.76 -3.14 0.53
N CYS A 128 -9.68 -3.83 1.19
CA CYS A 128 -10.19 -5.12 0.73
C CYS A 128 -10.85 -4.97 -0.64
N ASP A 129 -11.75 -4.00 -0.81
CA ASP A 129 -12.40 -3.71 -2.10
C ASP A 129 -11.37 -3.36 -3.18
N MET A 130 -10.36 -2.54 -2.85
CA MET A 130 -9.30 -2.15 -3.79
C MET A 130 -8.47 -3.33 -4.29
N ILE A 131 -8.17 -4.30 -3.42
CA ILE A 131 -7.38 -5.48 -3.75
C ILE A 131 -8.23 -6.51 -4.51
N ASP A 132 -9.50 -6.71 -4.13
CA ASP A 132 -10.42 -7.64 -4.79
C ASP A 132 -10.70 -7.20 -6.24
N HIS A 133 -10.85 -5.90 -6.46
CA HIS A 133 -11.07 -5.30 -7.78
C HIS A 133 -9.77 -4.78 -8.41
N ASN A 134 -8.61 -5.29 -7.99
CA ASN A 134 -7.33 -4.87 -8.54
C ASN A 134 -7.17 -5.34 -9.99
N GLY A 135 -7.39 -4.42 -10.93
CA GLY A 135 -7.41 -4.70 -12.38
C GLY A 135 -8.74 -4.34 -13.04
N ASP A 136 -9.77 -4.01 -12.26
CA ASP A 136 -10.98 -3.38 -12.77
C ASP A 136 -10.72 -1.88 -13.01
N GLU A 137 -10.99 -1.44 -14.25
CA GLU A 137 -10.83 -0.04 -14.66
C GLU A 137 -12.00 0.84 -14.19
N PHE A 138 -13.10 0.25 -13.70
CA PHE A 138 -14.32 0.95 -13.30
C PHE A 138 -14.59 0.95 -11.78
N ASP A 139 -13.62 0.53 -10.97
CA ASP A 139 -13.78 0.47 -9.52
C ASP A 139 -13.85 1.89 -8.89
N HIS A 140 -14.93 2.14 -8.15
CA HIS A 140 -15.19 3.38 -7.41
C HIS A 140 -14.11 3.74 -6.39
N SER A 141 -13.27 2.79 -5.95
CA SER A 141 -12.16 3.08 -5.04
C SER A 141 -11.15 4.09 -5.62
N ILE A 142 -11.15 4.33 -6.93
CA ILE A 142 -10.31 5.36 -7.56
C ILE A 142 -10.66 6.79 -7.11
N ASP A 143 -11.87 7.02 -6.58
CA ASP A 143 -12.30 8.31 -6.06
C ASP A 143 -11.45 8.76 -4.86
N TYR A 144 -10.94 7.82 -4.04
CA TYR A 144 -9.98 8.11 -2.96
C TYR A 144 -8.64 8.65 -3.46
N PHE A 145 -8.38 8.53 -4.76
CA PHE A 145 -7.10 8.81 -5.39
C PHE A 145 -7.20 9.93 -6.43
N ASP A 146 -8.17 10.84 -6.28
CA ASP A 146 -8.42 11.94 -7.21
C ASP A 146 -8.61 11.45 -8.67
N ASN A 147 -9.17 10.24 -8.85
CA ASN A 147 -9.28 9.56 -10.15
C ASN A 147 -7.95 9.21 -10.84
N ILE A 148 -6.82 9.25 -10.11
CA ILE A 148 -5.50 8.88 -10.63
C ILE A 148 -5.22 7.41 -10.28
N GLY A 149 -5.49 6.51 -11.24
CA GLY A 149 -5.28 5.07 -11.04
C GLY A 149 -3.83 4.67 -10.71
N LEU A 150 -2.83 5.50 -11.06
CA LEU A 150 -1.43 5.30 -10.65
C LEU A 150 -1.28 5.35 -9.12
N LEU A 151 -2.01 6.24 -8.43
CA LEU A 151 -1.93 6.36 -6.97
C LEU A 151 -2.51 5.15 -6.26
N LYS A 152 -3.64 4.64 -6.75
CA LYS A 152 -4.21 3.36 -6.29
C LYS A 152 -3.18 2.24 -6.39
N LYS A 153 -2.50 2.12 -7.53
CA LYS A 153 -1.45 1.09 -7.76
C LYS A 153 -0.25 1.25 -6.82
N ILE A 154 0.21 2.48 -6.58
CA ILE A 154 1.28 2.75 -5.61
C ILE A 154 0.84 2.32 -4.21
N HIS A 155 -0.37 2.67 -3.80
CA HIS A 155 -0.89 2.34 -2.48
C HIS A 155 -0.98 0.83 -2.26
N ILE A 156 -1.52 0.07 -3.23
CA ILE A 156 -1.55 -1.40 -3.17
C ILE A 156 -0.13 -1.97 -3.06
N ALA A 157 0.84 -1.45 -3.84
CA ALA A 157 2.23 -1.89 -3.75
C ALA A 157 2.85 -1.62 -2.36
N GLN A 158 2.51 -0.49 -1.74
CA GLN A 158 2.96 -0.14 -0.38
C GLN A 158 2.38 -1.08 0.67
N ILE A 159 1.09 -1.43 0.57
CA ILE A 159 0.43 -2.40 1.47
C ILE A 159 1.09 -3.78 1.36
N ARG A 160 1.29 -4.28 0.14
CA ARG A 160 1.97 -5.57 -0.08
C ARG A 160 3.38 -5.58 0.51
N TYR A 161 4.13 -4.49 0.32
CA TYR A 161 5.47 -4.35 0.86
C TYR A 161 5.45 -4.32 2.39
N PHE A 162 4.57 -3.52 3.00
CA PHE A 162 4.41 -3.48 4.46
C PHE A 162 4.16 -4.89 5.04
N ILE A 163 3.20 -5.62 4.47
CA ILE A 163 2.87 -6.99 4.88
C ILE A 163 4.09 -7.91 4.71
N SER A 164 4.78 -7.81 3.56
CA SER A 164 5.96 -8.63 3.31
C SER A 164 7.07 -8.37 4.32
N GLN A 165 7.35 -7.11 4.64
CA GLN A 165 8.38 -6.75 5.63
C GLN A 165 7.99 -7.22 7.03
N TYR A 166 6.70 -7.14 7.40
CA TYR A 166 6.21 -7.66 8.68
C TYR A 166 6.46 -9.17 8.79
N LEU A 167 6.03 -9.91 7.76
CA LEU A 167 6.20 -11.35 7.70
C LEU A 167 7.69 -11.76 7.66
N ARG A 168 8.54 -11.01 6.95
CA ARG A 168 9.99 -11.23 6.97
C ARG A 168 10.58 -11.13 8.37
N ALA A 169 10.24 -10.06 9.09
CA ALA A 169 10.75 -9.84 10.44
C ALA A 169 10.25 -10.90 11.42
N LYS A 170 8.93 -11.17 11.41
CA LYS A 170 8.30 -12.13 12.34
C LYS A 170 8.74 -13.57 12.08
N LEU A 171 8.65 -14.01 10.83
CA LEU A 171 8.94 -15.40 10.43
C LEU A 171 10.42 -15.63 10.08
N LYS A 172 11.27 -14.60 10.24
CA LYS A 172 12.72 -14.64 9.98
C LYS A 172 13.06 -15.09 8.55
N ILE A 173 12.32 -14.58 7.56
CA ILE A 173 12.48 -14.93 6.15
C ILE A 173 13.61 -14.11 5.54
N ASN A 174 14.75 -14.76 5.32
CA ASN A 174 15.95 -14.13 4.72
C ASN A 174 16.07 -14.36 3.20
N LYS A 175 15.10 -15.03 2.58
CA LYS A 175 15.14 -15.38 1.15
C LYS A 175 14.61 -14.23 0.29
N THR A 176 15.29 -13.98 -0.83
CA THR A 176 14.81 -13.11 -1.90
C THR A 176 14.09 -13.93 -2.95
N TYR A 177 13.04 -13.34 -3.53
CA TYR A 177 12.19 -14.01 -4.53
C TYR A 177 12.22 -13.18 -5.81
N SER A 178 12.47 -13.84 -6.93
CA SER A 178 12.57 -13.18 -8.23
C SER A 178 11.23 -13.02 -8.93
N ASN A 179 10.28 -13.93 -8.69
CA ASN A 179 8.95 -13.95 -9.31
C ASN A 179 7.91 -14.32 -8.26
N ILE A 180 7.12 -13.34 -7.82
CA ILE A 180 6.01 -13.56 -6.90
C ILE A 180 4.71 -13.55 -7.67
N ASP A 181 3.88 -14.55 -7.43
CA ASP A 181 2.51 -14.58 -7.93
C ASP A 181 1.67 -13.57 -7.15
N LEU A 182 1.49 -12.39 -7.72
CA LEU A 182 0.75 -11.29 -7.09
C LEU A 182 -0.73 -11.62 -6.88
N ALA A 183 -1.36 -12.39 -7.78
CA ALA A 183 -2.77 -12.75 -7.63
C ALA A 183 -2.94 -13.68 -6.42
N LYS A 184 -2.01 -14.62 -6.25
CA LYS A 184 -2.02 -15.49 -5.08
C LYS A 184 -1.65 -14.77 -3.80
N PHE A 185 -0.69 -13.85 -3.85
CA PHE A 185 -0.36 -12.97 -2.72
C PHE A 185 -1.61 -12.19 -2.28
N ASP A 186 -2.30 -11.56 -3.22
CA ASP A 186 -3.52 -10.79 -2.96
C ASP A 186 -4.61 -11.67 -2.35
N SER A 187 -4.79 -12.91 -2.83
CA SER A 187 -5.77 -13.85 -2.26
C SER A 187 -5.51 -14.13 -0.77
N PHE A 188 -4.26 -14.36 -0.35
CA PHE A 188 -3.95 -14.56 1.08
C PHE A 188 -4.22 -13.30 1.93
N VAL A 189 -3.91 -12.13 1.37
CA VAL A 189 -4.17 -10.83 2.02
C VAL A 189 -5.67 -10.59 2.15
N LEU A 190 -6.44 -10.82 1.09
CA LEU A 190 -7.90 -10.69 1.06
C LEU A 190 -8.57 -11.62 2.08
N ASP A 191 -8.19 -12.89 2.13
CA ASP A 191 -8.71 -13.83 3.13
C ASP A 191 -8.49 -13.32 4.56
N SER A 192 -7.32 -12.71 4.80
CA SER A 192 -6.95 -12.17 6.11
C SER A 192 -7.67 -10.86 6.43
N MET A 193 -7.86 -9.97 5.44
CA MET A 193 -8.65 -8.74 5.58
C MET A 193 -10.12 -9.06 5.84
N ASN A 194 -10.71 -9.98 5.09
CA ASN A 194 -12.09 -10.44 5.30
C ASN A 194 -12.29 -11.00 6.70
N ARG A 195 -11.37 -11.86 7.16
CA ARG A 195 -11.39 -12.37 8.54
C ARG A 195 -11.27 -11.24 9.57
N PHE A 196 -10.39 -10.27 9.34
CA PHE A 196 -10.23 -9.13 10.24
C PHE A 196 -11.52 -8.31 10.35
N ILE A 197 -12.17 -8.02 9.23
CA ILE A 197 -13.45 -7.30 9.16
C ILE A 197 -14.56 -8.10 9.87
N GLU A 198 -14.65 -9.41 9.63
CA GLU A 198 -15.66 -10.28 10.25
C GLU A 198 -15.49 -10.37 11.77
N VAL A 199 -14.25 -10.53 12.23
CA VAL A 199 -13.93 -10.65 13.65
C VAL A 199 -14.07 -9.31 14.39
N ALA A 200 -13.77 -8.19 13.71
CA ALA A 200 -13.79 -6.83 14.25
C ALA A 200 -13.17 -6.76 15.66
N PRO A 201 -11.85 -6.98 15.79
CA PRO A 201 -11.22 -7.18 17.10
C PRO A 201 -11.39 -5.97 18.02
N ILE A 202 -11.86 -6.23 19.25
CA ILE A 202 -12.16 -5.22 20.30
C ILE A 202 -11.19 -5.38 21.49
N LYS A 203 -10.56 -6.56 21.63
CA LYS A 203 -9.65 -6.88 22.73
C LYS A 203 -8.21 -6.74 22.26
N TYR A 204 -7.32 -6.28 23.13
CA TYR A 204 -5.92 -5.97 22.78
C TYR A 204 -4.99 -7.18 22.62
N LYS A 205 -5.47 -8.39 22.93
CA LYS A 205 -4.65 -9.60 22.86
C LYS A 205 -4.85 -10.35 21.56
N VAL A 206 -3.80 -10.50 20.77
CA VAL A 206 -3.89 -11.18 19.48
C VAL A 206 -4.14 -12.68 19.59
N GLU A 207 -3.71 -13.32 20.69
CA GLU A 207 -3.93 -14.75 20.95
C GLU A 207 -5.41 -15.16 20.87
N ILE A 208 -6.32 -14.24 21.23
CA ILE A 208 -7.78 -14.46 21.23
C ILE A 208 -8.30 -14.71 19.80
N TYR A 209 -7.64 -14.11 18.81
CA TYR A 209 -8.08 -14.13 17.43
C TYR A 209 -7.25 -15.10 16.59
N THR A 210 -5.98 -15.31 16.92
CA THR A 210 -5.06 -16.14 16.13
C THR A 210 -4.77 -17.51 16.74
N ASN A 211 -5.09 -17.73 18.01
CA ASN A 211 -4.64 -18.86 18.83
C ASN A 211 -3.11 -18.95 19.01
N LEU A 212 -2.38 -17.88 18.73
CA LEU A 212 -0.93 -17.79 18.91
C LEU A 212 -0.61 -16.56 19.76
N ASP A 213 0.08 -16.80 20.88
CA ASP A 213 0.55 -15.74 21.77
C ASP A 213 1.64 -14.90 21.09
N ASN A 214 1.55 -13.58 21.24
CA ASN A 214 2.51 -12.64 20.66
C ASN A 214 2.61 -11.37 21.53
N PRO A 215 3.31 -11.46 22.67
CA PRO A 215 3.40 -10.36 23.63
C PRO A 215 4.18 -9.14 23.07
N GLU A 216 5.07 -9.34 22.10
CA GLU A 216 5.78 -8.24 21.45
C GLU A 216 4.83 -7.42 20.56
N PHE A 217 3.92 -8.09 19.84
CA PHE A 217 2.85 -7.42 19.09
C PHE A 217 1.90 -6.65 20.00
N ASP A 218 1.33 -7.33 21.02
CA ASP A 218 0.37 -6.73 21.95
C ASP A 218 0.94 -5.46 22.62
N SER A 219 2.21 -5.50 23.03
CA SER A 219 2.92 -4.36 23.64
C SER A 219 3.09 -3.17 22.69
N ILE A 220 3.42 -3.41 21.42
CA ILE A 220 3.55 -2.33 20.43
C ILE A 220 2.18 -1.78 20.04
N PHE A 221 1.19 -2.65 19.93
CA PHE A 221 -0.19 -2.28 19.64
C PHE A 221 -0.71 -1.25 20.66
N GLU A 222 -0.57 -1.55 21.95
CA GLU A 222 -0.96 -0.63 23.03
C GLU A 222 -0.26 0.73 22.91
N GLN A 223 1.02 0.75 22.53
CA GLN A 223 1.78 1.99 22.36
C GLN A 223 1.29 2.82 21.16
N ILE A 224 0.87 2.18 20.06
CA ILE A 224 0.29 2.87 18.89
C ILE A 224 -1.07 3.47 19.24
N VAL A 225 -1.90 2.75 20.00
CA VAL A 225 -3.19 3.29 20.49
C VAL A 225 -2.97 4.53 21.35
N VAL A 226 -2.04 4.47 22.32
CA VAL A 226 -1.68 5.62 23.17
C VAL A 226 -1.11 6.78 22.33
N LEU A 227 -0.34 6.49 21.28
CA LEU A 227 0.15 7.52 20.37
C LEU A 227 -0.99 8.23 19.65
N ASN A 228 -1.97 7.48 19.14
CA ASN A 228 -3.16 8.02 18.47
C ASN A 228 -3.94 8.96 19.40
N GLU A 229 -4.22 8.53 20.64
CA GLU A 229 -4.89 9.34 21.65
C GLU A 229 -4.13 10.65 21.93
N ARG A 230 -2.80 10.61 21.95
CA ARG A 230 -1.97 11.80 22.17
C ARG A 230 -1.94 12.76 20.99
N GLN A 231 -2.07 12.27 19.76
CA GLN A 231 -2.18 13.12 18.56
C GLN A 231 -3.56 13.79 18.54
N SER A 232 -4.62 13.02 18.79
CA SER A 232 -6.00 13.50 18.84
C SER A 232 -6.27 14.55 19.93
N ASN A 233 -5.50 14.55 21.03
CA ASN A 233 -5.63 15.53 22.12
C ASN A 233 -4.81 16.82 21.92
N LYS A 234 -4.05 16.93 20.82
CA LYS A 234 -3.29 18.15 20.48
C LYS A 234 -4.04 19.11 19.57
N THR A 235 -5.19 18.70 19.03
CA THR A 235 -6.12 19.50 18.23
C THR A 235 -7.14 20.23 19.11
#